data_AF-A0A7W6WD46-F1
#
_entry.id   AF-A0A7W6WD46-F1
#
_cell.length_a   1.000
_cell.length_b   1.000
_cell.length_c   1.000
_cell.angle_alpha   90.00
_cell.angle_beta   90.00
_cell.angle_gamma   90.00
#
_symmetry.space_group_name_H-M   'P 1'
#
loop_
_entity.id
_entity.type
_entity.pdbx_description
1 polymer ?
#
loop_
_entity_poly.entity_id
_entity_poly.type
_entity_poly.pdbx_seq_one_letter_code
_entity_poly.pdbx_strand_id
1 'polypeptide(L)'
;MTESPCGPEVKKTDPAIGYWAKELAPSTHLPKWFGHDRARWEEFRSRYSTEIRTHRDEFDRLRDLALKGPVTLAYGANDAIHNGAVVLGEILLAHG
;
A
#
# COMPACT_ATOMS: atom_id res chain seq x y z
N MET A 1 13.95 -7.51 -30.03
CA MET A 1 15.06 -7.41 -29.06
C MET A 1 14.92 -6.06 -28.38
N THR A 2 14.34 -5.87 -27.21
CA THR A 2 14.16 -6.71 -26.01
C THR A 2 12.85 -6.29 -25.32
N GLU A 3 11.83 -7.15 -25.34
CA GLU A 3 10.67 -7.01 -24.46
C GLU A 3 11.09 -7.59 -23.10
N SER A 4 11.50 -6.71 -22.18
CA SER A 4 11.69 -7.08 -20.79
C SER A 4 10.31 -7.40 -20.19
N PRO A 5 10.06 -8.61 -19.66
CA PRO A 5 8.84 -8.89 -18.94
C PRO A 5 8.92 -8.17 -17.58
N CYS A 6 8.43 -6.93 -17.55
CA CYS A 6 8.07 -6.28 -16.30
C CYS A 6 6.96 -7.14 -15.67
N GLY A 7 7.05 -7.40 -14.37
CA GLY A 7 6.28 -8.42 -13.64
C GLY A 7 4.76 -8.36 -13.81
N PRO A 8 4.01 -9.37 -13.32
CA PRO A 8 2.60 -9.54 -13.63
C PRO A 8 1.81 -8.27 -13.32
N GLU A 9 1.30 -7.62 -14.36
CA GLU A 9 0.37 -6.50 -14.24
C GLU A 9 -0.92 -7.03 -13.59
N VAL A 10 -1.06 -6.81 -12.28
CA VAL A 10 -2.28 -7.12 -11.54
C VAL A 10 -3.43 -6.30 -12.13
N LYS A 11 -4.31 -6.98 -12.87
CA LYS A 11 -5.53 -6.38 -13.43
C LYS A 11 -6.59 -6.27 -12.33
N LYS A 12 -7.36 -5.18 -12.32
CA LYS A 12 -8.46 -4.92 -11.36
C LYS A 12 -9.55 -6.01 -11.29
N THR A 13 -9.55 -6.91 -12.25
CA THR A 13 -10.50 -8.03 -12.39
C THR A 13 -9.91 -9.37 -11.97
N ASP A 14 -8.70 -9.39 -11.41
CA ASP A 14 -8.06 -10.64 -11.04
C ASP A 14 -8.78 -11.29 -9.85
N PRO A 15 -9.29 -12.53 -9.99
CA PRO A 15 -10.04 -13.21 -8.94
C PRO A 15 -9.20 -13.55 -7.71
N ALA A 16 -7.86 -13.44 -7.77
CA ALA A 16 -6.99 -13.55 -6.60
C ALA A 16 -6.96 -12.26 -5.77
N ILE A 17 -7.37 -11.11 -6.34
CA ILE A 17 -7.54 -9.86 -5.61
C ILE A 17 -8.92 -9.88 -4.95
N GLY A 18 -9.02 -10.55 -3.81
CA GLY A 18 -10.28 -10.65 -3.06
C GLY A 18 -10.83 -9.29 -2.61
N TYR A 19 -9.97 -8.29 -2.40
CA TYR A 19 -10.37 -6.94 -2.01
C TYR A 19 -9.41 -5.89 -2.58
N TRP A 20 -9.96 -4.90 -3.28
CA TRP A 20 -9.20 -3.80 -3.85
C TRP A 20 -9.51 -2.50 -3.08
N ALA A 21 -8.65 -2.15 -2.12
CA ALA A 21 -8.76 -0.90 -1.37
C ALA A 21 -8.01 0.26 -2.08
N LYS A 22 -8.63 0.87 -3.10
CA LYS A 22 -8.02 2.04 -3.80
C LYS A 22 -7.87 3.24 -2.88
N GLU A 23 -8.83 3.45 -1.99
CA GLU A 23 -8.84 4.59 -1.07
C GLU A 23 -7.68 4.52 -0.07
N LEU A 24 -7.18 3.31 0.22
CA LEU A 24 -6.01 3.11 1.05
C LEU A 24 -4.70 3.22 0.27
N ALA A 25 -4.74 3.35 -1.07
CA ALA A 25 -3.51 3.55 -1.83
C ALA A 25 -2.96 4.97 -1.55
N PRO A 26 -1.64 5.13 -1.38
CA PRO A 26 -1.05 6.45 -1.15
C PRO A 26 -1.34 7.36 -2.33
N SER A 27 -1.66 8.63 -2.04
CA SER A 27 -1.83 9.66 -3.07
C SER A 27 -0.63 9.66 -4.03
N THR A 28 -0.86 9.71 -5.34
CA THR A 28 0.21 9.60 -6.37
C THR A 28 1.31 10.67 -6.27
N HIS A 29 1.04 11.79 -5.59
CA HIS A 29 2.03 12.83 -5.28
C HIS A 29 2.94 12.49 -4.09
N LEU A 30 2.48 11.66 -3.15
CA LEU A 30 3.23 11.32 -1.94
C LEU A 30 4.52 10.53 -2.25
N PRO A 31 4.49 9.47 -3.10
CA PRO A 31 5.70 8.75 -3.52
C PRO A 31 6.66 9.64 -4.34
N LYS A 32 6.11 10.50 -5.20
CA LYS A 32 6.90 11.47 -5.96
C LYS A 32 7.64 12.46 -5.05
N TRP A 33 6.97 12.95 -4.01
CA TRP A 33 7.56 13.88 -3.04
C TRP A 33 8.59 13.20 -2.13
N PHE A 34 8.33 11.96 -1.74
CA PHE A 34 9.24 11.16 -0.94
C PHE A 34 10.58 10.97 -1.66
N GLY A 35 10.56 10.66 -2.96
CA GLY A 35 11.77 10.63 -3.78
C GLY A 35 12.87 9.69 -3.26
N HIS A 36 12.50 8.68 -2.46
CA HIS A 36 13.40 7.73 -1.80
C HIS A 36 14.34 8.37 -0.74
N ASP A 37 13.98 9.55 -0.24
CA ASP A 37 14.75 10.25 0.77
C ASP A 37 14.42 9.71 2.18
N ARG A 38 15.38 9.03 2.83
CA ARG A 38 15.19 8.46 4.17
C ARG A 38 14.83 9.51 5.23
N ALA A 39 15.28 10.76 5.09
CA ALA A 39 14.91 11.82 6.02
C ALA A 39 13.42 12.20 5.91
N ARG A 40 12.81 11.95 4.74
CA ARG A 40 11.37 12.16 4.51
C ARG A 40 10.53 10.93 4.79
N TRP A 41 11.13 9.79 5.14
CA TRP A 41 10.41 8.54 5.35
C TRP A 41 9.47 8.60 6.55
N GLU A 42 9.93 9.17 7.67
CA GLU A 42 9.07 9.35 8.85
C GLU A 42 7.88 10.26 8.55
N GLU A 43 8.11 11.34 7.78
CA GLU A 43 7.02 12.23 7.39
C GLU A 43 6.09 11.58 6.36
N PHE A 44 6.61 10.79 5.42
CA PHE A 44 5.81 9.99 4.51
C PHE A 44 4.89 9.04 5.29
N ARG A 45 5.45 8.32 6.30
CA ARG A 45 4.67 7.45 7.18
C ARG A 45 3.57 8.20 7.92
N SER A 46 3.89 9.36 8.48
CA SER A 46 2.92 10.20 9.20
C SER A 46 1.80 10.71 8.30
N ARG A 47 2.14 11.24 7.12
CA ARG A 47 1.16 11.74 6.14
C ARG A 47 0.28 10.62 5.61
N TYR A 48 0.89 9.49 5.25
CA TYR A 48 0.13 8.35 4.74
C TYR A 48 -0.75 7.73 5.83
N SER A 49 -0.26 7.59 7.07
CA SER A 49 -1.08 7.18 8.21
C SER A 49 -2.28 8.11 8.41
N THR A 50 -2.10 9.42 8.20
CA THR A 50 -3.21 10.38 8.25
C THR A 50 -4.23 10.16 7.14
N GLU A 51 -3.81 9.84 5.91
CA GLU A 51 -4.71 9.44 4.83
C GLU A 51 -5.49 8.16 5.23
N ILE A 52 -4.80 7.14 5.73
CA ILE A 52 -5.43 5.89 6.19
C ILE A 52 -6.45 6.15 7.31
N ARG A 53 -6.13 7.04 8.26
CA ARG A 53 -7.06 7.42 9.35
C ARG A 53 -8.28 8.18 8.83
N THR A 54 -8.13 8.92 7.73
CA THR A 54 -9.25 9.56 7.04
C THR A 54 -10.16 8.51 6.39
N HIS A 55 -9.57 7.45 5.85
CA HIS A 55 -10.27 6.31 5.26
C HIS A 55 -10.43 5.14 6.26
N ARG A 56 -10.81 5.46 7.51
CA ARG A 56 -10.98 4.47 8.59
C ARG A 56 -11.88 3.31 8.15
N ASP A 57 -13.04 3.57 7.56
CA ASP A 57 -14.00 2.53 7.19
C ASP A 57 -13.39 1.49 6.23
N GLU A 58 -12.60 1.95 5.27
CA GLU A 58 -11.92 1.10 4.31
C GLU A 58 -10.77 0.32 4.98
N PHE A 59 -10.05 0.97 5.89
CA PHE A 59 -9.01 0.35 6.71
C PHE A 59 -9.58 -0.73 7.63
N ASP A 60 -10.74 -0.49 8.25
CA ASP A 60 -11.43 -1.42 9.13
C ASP A 60 -11.87 -2.69 8.37
N ARG A 61 -12.34 -2.53 7.13
CA ARG A 61 -12.61 -3.66 6.21
C ARG A 61 -11.36 -4.44 5.85
N LEU A 62 -10.27 -3.75 5.50
CA LEU A 62 -8.99 -4.40 5.22
C LEU A 62 -8.49 -5.19 6.44
N ARG A 63 -8.66 -4.62 7.63
CA ARG A 63 -8.32 -5.29 8.89
C ARG A 63 -9.19 -6.52 9.12
N ASP A 64 -10.50 -6.45 8.93
CA ASP A 64 -11.39 -7.61 9.06
C ASP A 64 -10.99 -8.74 8.09
N LEU A 65 -10.55 -8.40 6.88
CA LEU A 65 -9.99 -9.36 5.94
C LEU A 65 -8.66 -9.94 6.42
N ALA A 66 -7.78 -9.11 7.00
CA ALA A 66 -6.53 -9.56 7.61
C ALA A 66 -6.73 -10.47 8.83
N LEU A 67 -7.83 -10.29 9.56
CA LEU A 67 -8.22 -11.19 10.65
C LEU A 67 -8.75 -12.54 10.14
N LYS A 68 -9.39 -12.55 8.97
CA LYS A 68 -9.94 -13.77 8.35
C LYS A 68 -8.86 -14.65 7.71
N GLY A 69 -7.70 -14.11 7.39
CA GLY A 69 -6.61 -14.86 6.78
C GLY A 69 -5.43 -13.99 6.32
N PRO A 70 -4.40 -14.60 5.73
CA PRO A 70 -3.24 -13.88 5.23
C PRO A 70 -3.63 -12.90 4.12
N VAL A 71 -3.24 -11.64 4.28
CA VAL A 71 -3.47 -10.58 3.28
C VAL A 71 -2.16 -10.26 2.57
N THR A 72 -2.19 -10.34 1.24
CA THR A 72 -1.07 -9.93 0.39
C THR A 72 -1.30 -8.50 -0.09
N LEU A 73 -0.43 -7.57 0.32
CA LEU A 73 -0.48 -6.18 -0.13
C LEU A 73 0.35 -6.00 -1.40
N ALA A 74 -0.32 -5.77 -2.52
CA ALA A 74 0.33 -5.44 -3.78
C ALA A 74 0.65 -3.93 -3.85
N TYR A 75 1.85 -3.59 -4.31
CA TYR A 75 2.27 -2.20 -4.56
C TYR A 75 2.82 -2.06 -5.98
N GLY A 76 2.59 -0.90 -6.60
CA GLY A 76 3.10 -0.56 -7.94
C GLY A 76 4.30 0.39 -7.93
N ALA A 77 4.90 0.65 -6.77
CA ALA A 77 6.09 1.47 -6.67
C ALA A 77 7.34 0.65 -7.07
N ASN A 78 8.33 1.28 -7.69
CA ASN A 78 9.61 0.63 -7.99
C ASN A 78 10.44 0.32 -6.73
N ASP A 79 10.07 0.88 -5.56
CA ASP A 79 10.77 0.65 -4.30
C ASP A 79 10.12 -0.47 -3.48
N ALA A 80 10.88 -1.51 -3.21
CA ALA A 80 10.42 -2.63 -2.39
C ALA A 80 10.54 -2.37 -0.88
N ILE A 81 11.36 -1.41 -0.46
CA ILE A 81 11.72 -1.20 0.96
C ILE A 81 10.88 -0.07 1.57
N HIS A 82 10.66 1.01 0.83
CA HIS A 82 9.95 2.21 1.24
C HIS A 82 8.76 2.44 0.31
N ASN A 83 7.72 1.63 0.49
CA ASN A 83 6.47 1.78 -0.25
C ASN A 83 5.27 1.90 0.70
N GLY A 84 4.15 2.35 0.15
CA GLY A 84 2.89 2.47 0.90
C GLY A 84 2.39 1.14 1.46
N ALA A 85 2.66 0.00 0.79
CA ALA A 85 2.24 -1.30 1.31
C ALA A 85 2.98 -1.68 2.59
N VAL A 86 4.28 -1.35 2.72
CA VAL A 86 5.05 -1.53 3.95
C VAL A 86 4.43 -0.71 5.08
N VAL A 87 4.14 0.57 4.85
CA VAL A 87 3.52 1.42 5.89
C VAL A 87 2.12 0.92 6.25
N LEU A 88 1.31 0.51 5.28
CA LEU A 88 -0.02 -0.02 5.52
C LEU A 88 0.06 -1.32 6.35
N GLY A 89 1.01 -2.19 6.03
CA GLY A 89 1.31 -3.39 6.81
C GLY A 89 1.77 -3.06 8.23
N GLU A 90 2.65 -2.06 8.40
CA GLU A 90 3.07 -1.59 9.72
C GLU A 90 1.87 -1.07 10.53
N ILE A 91 0.96 -0.30 9.93
CA ILE A 91 -0.24 0.20 10.62
C ILE A 91 -1.18 -0.96 10.99
N LEU A 92 -1.36 -1.94 10.11
CA LEU A 92 -2.15 -3.14 10.39
C LEU A 92 -1.57 -3.96 11.56
N LEU A 93 -0.24 -4.11 11.61
CA LEU A 93 0.45 -4.83 12.68
C LEU A 93 0.51 -4.04 14.00
N ALA A 94 0.65 -2.71 13.94
CA ALA A 94 0.74 -1.85 15.13
C ALA A 94 -0.61 -1.68 15.86
N HIS A 95 -1.73 -1.93 15.17
CA HIS A 95 -3.10 -1.89 15.73
C HIS A 95 -3.70 -3.28 15.97
N GLY A 96 -2.87 -4.32 16.04
CA GLY A 96 -3.24 -5.69 16.41
C GLY A 96 -3.48 -5.87 17.91
#